data_AF-A0A8J4PJT8-F1
#
_entry.id   AF-A0A8J4PJT8-F1
#
_cell.length_a   1.000
_cell.length_b   1.000
_cell.length_c   1.000
_cell.angle_alpha   90.00
_cell.angle_beta   90.00
_cell.angle_gamma   90.00
#
_symmetry.space_group_name_H-M   'P 1'
#
loop_
_entity.id
_entity.type
_entity.pdbx_description
1 polymer ?
#
loop_
_entity_poly.entity_id
_entity_poly.type
_entity_poly.pdbx_seq_one_letter_code
_entity_poly.pdbx_strand_id
1 'polypeptide(L)'
;MIKSFGQISSDEQDGFKNKLGSCFGDLETRVQRNETSKAATIELPTKQQGRISKLFGEHSIKQRTYRIFTKEERLPQLLKQIATQLYFYGATKNAQLVELQIMYCEFGNKSKLFIAANKLQDATIFFESLISQKIEELITSIYAARDPEGKIRSKRYSKKLKKLFAHLEERFDTSKEWDWVLNAVKNVIDILQKIPQLLPLTYTKDKGDIDLNENSKESIQKAIECEHQLYLITGQCNPHPCRHAEEFLCDIFKYIKDSNPPDLFSCIGGKMRPCVGCSGRMESIYFGNFNKNPGKLWLNTIEHQPSSVATESLKILFNQPSYISLSKERKESPSYDSGSESDFSDEDSAKNSSIHSTKNFVSQKK
;
A
#
# COMPACT_ATOMS: atom_id res chain seq x y z
N MET A 1 34.87 -8.58 7.57
CA MET A 1 35.00 -7.28 8.25
C MET A 1 33.60 -6.69 8.42
N ILE A 2 33.03 -6.85 9.60
CA ILE A 2 31.72 -6.30 9.96
C ILE A 2 31.96 -4.84 10.36
N LYS A 3 31.39 -3.88 9.61
CA LYS A 3 31.38 -2.48 10.02
C LYS A 3 30.34 -2.31 11.12
N SER A 4 30.78 -1.84 12.28
CA SER A 4 29.96 -1.44 13.41
C SER A 4 29.08 -0.25 13.03
N PHE A 5 27.78 -0.34 13.32
CA PHE A 5 26.88 0.81 13.27
C PHE A 5 27.20 1.75 14.44
N GLY A 6 27.29 3.04 14.13
CA GLY A 6 27.68 4.10 15.07
C GLY A 6 26.75 4.23 16.26
N GLN A 7 27.34 4.48 17.43
CA GLN A 7 26.64 4.87 18.65
C GLN A 7 26.07 6.28 18.47
N ILE A 8 24.76 6.40 18.66
CA ILE A 8 24.06 7.70 18.82
C ILE A 8 24.53 8.30 20.15
N SER A 9 24.84 9.59 20.17
CA SER A 9 25.35 10.27 21.37
C SER A 9 24.26 10.39 22.45
N SER A 10 24.67 10.39 23.73
CA SER A 10 23.77 10.56 24.88
C SER A 10 22.92 11.82 24.80
N ASP A 11 23.47 12.86 24.17
CA ASP A 11 22.84 14.18 24.09
C ASP A 11 21.70 14.22 23.05
N GLU A 12 21.77 13.38 22.01
CA GLU A 12 20.66 13.16 21.08
C GLU A 12 19.54 12.34 21.73
N GLN A 13 19.85 11.43 22.66
CA GLN A 13 18.86 10.65 23.41
C GLN A 13 18.11 11.48 24.47
N ASP A 14 18.78 12.41 25.15
CA ASP A 14 18.17 13.25 26.19
C ASP A 14 17.38 14.44 25.60
N GLY A 15 17.78 14.94 24.42
CA GLY A 15 16.94 15.83 23.60
C GLY A 15 15.65 15.14 23.11
N PHE A 16 15.71 13.83 22.84
CA PHE A 16 14.58 12.98 22.44
C PHE A 16 13.58 12.79 23.60
N LYS A 17 14.07 12.47 24.81
CA LYS A 17 13.23 12.29 26.02
C LYS A 17 12.49 13.56 26.44
N ASN A 18 13.15 14.72 26.37
CA ASN A 18 12.56 15.98 26.82
C ASN A 18 11.50 16.55 25.86
N LYS A 19 11.53 16.21 24.57
CA LYS A 19 10.45 16.52 23.61
C LYS A 19 9.31 15.50 23.62
N LEU A 20 9.57 14.26 24.04
CA LEU A 20 8.56 13.21 24.22
C LEU A 20 7.74 13.37 25.51
N GLY A 21 8.35 13.88 26.59
CA GLY A 21 7.75 13.92 27.93
C GLY A 21 6.45 14.74 28.06
N SER A 22 6.25 15.80 27.26
CA SER A 22 5.05 16.66 27.40
C SER A 22 3.88 16.26 26.49
N CYS A 23 4.12 15.58 25.38
CA CYS A 23 3.06 15.11 24.46
C CYS A 23 2.67 13.64 24.67
N PHE A 24 3.57 12.81 25.23
CA PHE A 24 3.35 11.37 25.42
C PHE A 24 3.48 10.89 26.87
N GLY A 25 3.75 11.78 27.84
CA GLY A 25 3.64 11.44 29.26
C GLY A 25 2.26 10.88 29.64
N ASP A 26 1.24 11.08 28.81
CA ASP A 26 -0.07 10.46 28.97
C ASP A 26 -0.24 9.13 28.19
N LEU A 27 0.50 8.87 27.10
CA LEU A 27 0.37 7.64 26.30
C LEU A 27 1.30 6.52 26.80
N GLU A 28 2.55 6.85 27.16
CA GLU A 28 3.53 5.89 27.70
C GLU A 28 3.08 5.37 29.08
N THR A 29 2.57 6.28 29.92
CA THR A 29 1.94 5.95 31.20
C THR A 29 0.65 5.14 31.05
N ARG A 30 -0.06 5.23 29.92
CA ARG A 30 -1.27 4.43 29.64
C ARG A 30 -0.98 3.05 29.06
N VAL A 31 0.09 2.91 28.27
CA VAL A 31 0.56 1.59 27.79
C VAL A 31 1.16 0.78 28.93
N GLN A 32 1.87 1.40 29.88
CA GLN A 32 2.38 0.71 31.07
C GLN A 32 1.33 0.46 32.17
N ARG A 33 0.21 1.20 32.22
CA ARG A 33 -0.86 0.99 33.23
C ARG A 33 -1.89 -0.08 32.86
N ASN A 34 -1.84 -0.66 31.66
CA ASN A 34 -2.82 -1.67 31.23
C ASN A 34 -2.63 -3.08 31.81
N GLU A 35 -1.70 -3.28 32.75
CA GLU A 35 -1.68 -4.49 33.59
C GLU A 35 -2.58 -4.39 34.83
N THR A 36 -3.16 -3.23 35.17
CA THR A 36 -4.00 -3.09 36.37
C THR A 36 -5.27 -2.27 36.14
N SER A 37 -6.34 -2.98 35.75
CA SER A 37 -7.74 -2.74 36.10
C SER A 37 -8.48 -1.45 35.65
N LYS A 38 -9.66 -1.68 35.05
CA LYS A 38 -10.84 -0.80 34.88
C LYS A 38 -10.73 0.40 33.93
N ALA A 39 -11.04 0.09 32.67
CA ALA A 39 -11.87 0.85 31.73
C ALA A 39 -12.16 2.32 32.09
N ALA A 40 -11.27 3.22 31.65
CA ALA A 40 -11.69 4.54 31.21
C ALA A 40 -12.15 4.40 29.76
N THR A 41 -13.45 4.26 29.56
CA THR A 41 -14.07 4.30 28.23
C THR A 41 -13.93 5.71 27.69
N ILE A 42 -12.81 5.99 27.03
CA ILE A 42 -12.68 7.17 26.18
C ILE A 42 -13.49 6.83 24.93
N GLU A 43 -14.63 7.51 24.74
CA GLU A 43 -15.32 7.49 23.45
C GLU A 43 -14.43 8.21 22.42
N LEU A 44 -13.52 7.46 21.83
CA LEU A 44 -12.64 7.93 20.77
C LEU A 44 -13.43 7.98 19.46
N PRO A 45 -13.35 9.10 18.71
CA PRO A 45 -14.12 9.26 17.50
C PRO A 45 -13.68 8.23 16.45
N THR A 46 -14.64 7.46 15.94
CA THR A 46 -14.52 6.49 14.83
C THR A 46 -14.17 7.12 13.46
N LYS A 47 -13.69 8.36 13.44
CA LYS A 47 -13.53 9.18 12.24
C LYS A 47 -12.07 9.59 12.01
N GLN A 48 -11.67 9.49 10.74
CA GLN A 48 -10.42 9.94 10.12
C GLN A 48 -9.94 11.29 10.68
N GLN A 49 -8.79 11.30 11.37
CA GLN A 49 -8.17 12.54 11.85
C GLN A 49 -6.99 12.95 10.95
N GLY A 50 -7.28 13.61 9.83
CA GLY A 50 -6.26 14.24 8.97
C GLY A 50 -5.52 15.43 9.64
N ARG A 51 -5.88 15.82 10.87
CA ARG A 51 -5.29 16.97 11.58
C ARG A 51 -3.95 16.65 12.26
N ILE A 52 -3.68 15.40 12.61
CA ILE A 52 -2.47 15.06 13.37
C ILE A 52 -1.20 15.05 12.49
N SER A 53 -1.32 14.81 11.17
CA SER A 53 -0.15 14.92 10.28
C SER A 53 0.45 16.33 10.21
N LYS A 54 -0.29 17.36 10.68
CA LYS A 54 0.20 18.75 10.80
C LYS A 54 0.87 19.04 12.14
N LEU A 55 0.69 18.18 13.16
CA LEU A 55 1.22 18.40 14.51
C LEU A 55 2.69 18.02 14.64
N PHE A 56 3.22 17.17 13.75
CA PHE A 56 4.57 16.60 13.86
C PHE A 56 5.65 17.29 13.01
N GLY A 57 5.36 18.51 12.52
CA GLY A 57 6.34 19.38 11.87
C GLY A 57 5.77 20.07 10.64
N GLU A 58 6.38 21.16 10.22
CA GLU A 58 6.19 21.73 8.88
C GLU A 58 6.73 20.74 7.84
N HIS A 59 6.00 19.65 7.62
CA HIS A 59 6.30 18.75 6.51
C HIS A 59 6.01 19.53 5.24
N SER A 60 7.07 19.94 4.55
CA SER A 60 6.99 20.69 3.31
C SER A 60 6.11 19.93 2.32
N ILE A 61 5.04 20.58 1.86
CA ILE A 61 4.21 20.03 0.79
C ILE A 61 5.11 20.00 -0.46
N LYS A 62 5.72 18.85 -0.77
CA LYS A 62 6.61 18.72 -1.92
C LYS A 62 5.82 18.90 -3.22
N GLN A 63 6.31 19.77 -4.10
CA GLN A 63 5.75 20.03 -5.43
C GLN A 63 6.16 18.90 -6.39
N ARG A 64 5.26 18.54 -7.32
CA ARG A 64 5.44 17.38 -8.23
C ARG A 64 6.71 17.50 -9.08
N THR A 65 7.63 16.53 -8.98
CA THR A 65 8.75 16.34 -9.91
C THR A 65 8.29 15.67 -11.22
N TYR A 66 9.10 15.81 -12.28
CA TYR A 66 8.83 15.21 -13.58
C TYR A 66 8.96 13.68 -13.53
N ARG A 67 8.17 12.97 -14.34
CA ARG A 67 7.92 11.53 -14.23
C ARG A 67 9.09 10.71 -14.78
N ILE A 68 9.88 10.10 -13.89
CA ILE A 68 10.76 8.98 -14.22
C ILE A 68 10.44 7.89 -13.21
N PHE A 69 9.98 6.74 -13.69
CA PHE A 69 9.73 5.59 -12.83
C PHE A 69 10.95 4.69 -12.88
N THR A 70 11.46 4.32 -11.71
CA THR A 70 12.46 3.25 -11.59
C THR A 70 11.84 1.89 -11.96
N LYS A 71 12.66 0.85 -12.06
CA LYS A 71 12.20 -0.49 -12.45
C LYS A 71 11.33 -1.10 -11.37
N GLU A 72 11.74 -0.87 -10.14
CA GLU A 72 11.17 -1.33 -8.89
C GLU A 72 9.75 -0.77 -8.67
N GLU A 73 9.44 0.39 -9.26
CA GLU A 73 8.16 1.07 -9.11
C GLU A 73 7.09 0.64 -10.13
N ARG A 74 7.49 0.02 -11.25
CA ARG A 74 6.54 -0.28 -12.34
C ARG A 74 5.45 -1.26 -11.92
N LEU A 75 5.82 -2.31 -11.21
CA LEU A 75 4.88 -3.30 -10.71
C LEU A 75 3.93 -2.71 -9.64
N PRO A 76 4.39 -2.03 -8.57
CA PRO A 76 3.50 -1.34 -7.63
C PRO A 76 2.53 -0.37 -8.34
N GLN A 77 3.02 0.35 -9.35
CA GLN A 77 2.24 1.31 -10.09
C GLN A 77 1.21 0.65 -11.02
N LEU A 78 1.49 -0.55 -11.54
CA LEU A 78 0.50 -1.38 -12.25
C LEU A 78 -0.58 -1.85 -11.28
N LEU A 79 -0.19 -2.44 -10.15
CA LEU A 79 -1.13 -2.92 -9.12
C LEU A 79 -2.05 -1.80 -8.63
N LYS A 80 -1.51 -0.60 -8.40
CA LYS A 80 -2.30 0.60 -8.08
C LYS A 80 -3.31 0.97 -9.16
N GLN A 81 -2.96 0.88 -10.45
CA GLN A 81 -3.88 1.19 -11.54
C GLN A 81 -5.05 0.20 -11.58
N ILE A 82 -4.75 -1.08 -11.43
CA ILE A 82 -5.74 -2.17 -11.35
C ILE A 82 -6.65 -1.92 -10.14
N ALA A 83 -6.07 -1.74 -8.96
CA ALA A 83 -6.79 -1.52 -7.71
C ALA A 83 -7.73 -0.31 -7.77
N THR A 84 -7.26 0.78 -8.38
CA THR A 84 -8.04 2.01 -8.54
C THR A 84 -9.23 1.80 -9.49
N GLN A 85 -9.08 0.99 -10.54
CA GLN A 85 -10.19 0.70 -11.45
C GLN A 85 -11.22 -0.24 -10.83
N LEU A 86 -10.77 -1.26 -10.10
CA LEU A 86 -11.66 -2.12 -9.33
C LEU A 86 -12.44 -1.33 -8.27
N TYR A 87 -11.80 -0.37 -7.62
CA TYR A 87 -12.47 0.57 -6.71
C TYR A 87 -13.58 1.36 -7.43
N PHE A 88 -13.32 1.89 -8.63
CA PHE A 88 -14.34 2.60 -9.40
C PHE A 88 -15.50 1.70 -9.81
N TYR A 89 -15.20 0.47 -10.22
CA TYR A 89 -16.23 -0.53 -10.49
C TYR A 89 -17.09 -0.79 -9.25
N GLY A 90 -16.47 -1.01 -8.09
CA GLY A 90 -17.18 -1.21 -6.82
C GLY A 90 -18.12 -0.06 -6.48
N ALA A 91 -17.70 1.18 -6.74
CA ALA A 91 -18.57 2.35 -6.56
C ALA A 91 -19.82 2.32 -7.46
N THR A 92 -19.75 1.73 -8.67
CA THR A 92 -20.94 1.55 -9.54
C THR A 92 -21.90 0.47 -9.01
N LYS A 93 -21.40 -0.42 -8.14
CA LYS A 93 -22.18 -1.46 -7.45
C LYS A 93 -22.66 -0.99 -6.07
N ASN A 94 -22.54 0.30 -5.76
CA ASN A 94 -22.87 0.89 -4.46
C ASN A 94 -22.09 0.28 -3.28
N ALA A 95 -20.97 -0.41 -3.52
CA ALA A 95 -20.10 -0.90 -2.46
C ALA A 95 -19.37 0.29 -1.82
N GLN A 96 -19.41 0.40 -0.48
CA GLN A 96 -18.77 1.50 0.24
C GLN A 96 -17.30 1.21 0.61
N LEU A 97 -16.56 0.67 -0.36
CA LEU A 97 -15.13 0.42 -0.22
C LEU A 97 -14.41 1.75 0.04
N VAL A 98 -13.48 1.79 0.99
CA VAL A 98 -12.64 2.97 1.25
C VAL A 98 -11.26 2.76 0.63
N GLU A 99 -10.75 1.53 0.74
CA GLU A 99 -9.43 1.08 0.37
C GLU A 99 -9.53 -0.26 -0.37
N LEU A 100 -8.72 -0.40 -1.41
CA LEU A 100 -8.53 -1.63 -2.14
C LEU A 100 -7.04 -1.73 -2.45
N GLN A 101 -6.44 -2.83 -1.99
CA GLN A 101 -5.02 -3.13 -2.07
C GLN A 101 -4.83 -4.45 -2.81
N ILE A 102 -3.76 -4.53 -3.60
CA ILE A 102 -3.40 -5.74 -4.33
C ILE A 102 -1.97 -6.10 -3.96
N MET A 103 -1.77 -7.37 -3.60
CA MET A 103 -0.47 -7.98 -3.42
C MET A 103 -0.18 -8.94 -4.57
N TYR A 104 0.93 -8.74 -5.26
CA TYR A 104 1.56 -9.76 -6.10
C TYR A 104 2.59 -10.51 -5.27
N CYS A 105 2.56 -11.84 -5.29
CA CYS A 105 3.60 -12.69 -4.74
C CYS A 105 4.09 -13.68 -5.79
N GLU A 106 5.39 -13.90 -5.84
CA GLU A 106 6.03 -14.91 -6.66
C GLU A 106 6.95 -15.77 -5.80
N PHE A 107 6.91 -17.08 -6.00
CA PHE A 107 7.74 -18.04 -5.30
C PHE A 107 7.76 -19.36 -6.07
N GLY A 108 8.93 -19.98 -6.24
CA GLY A 108 9.07 -21.26 -6.94
C GLY A 108 8.35 -21.34 -8.29
N ASN A 109 8.51 -20.32 -9.15
CA ASN A 109 7.84 -20.14 -10.44
C ASN A 109 6.30 -20.03 -10.41
N LYS A 110 5.72 -19.89 -9.22
CA LYS A 110 4.28 -19.70 -9.02
C LYS A 110 4.02 -18.23 -8.72
N SER A 111 2.94 -17.68 -9.28
CA SER A 111 2.61 -16.25 -9.11
C SER A 111 1.17 -16.06 -8.67
N LYS A 112 0.93 -15.26 -7.64
CA LYS A 112 -0.39 -15.03 -7.06
C LYS A 112 -0.72 -13.55 -7.02
N LEU A 113 -1.99 -13.25 -7.22
CA LEU A 113 -2.56 -11.94 -6.90
C LEU A 113 -3.56 -12.11 -5.77
N PHE A 114 -3.39 -11.32 -4.71
CA PHE A 114 -4.34 -11.23 -3.62
C PHE A 114 -4.94 -9.83 -3.60
N ILE A 115 -6.28 -9.74 -3.61
CA ILE A 115 -7.00 -8.47 -3.55
C ILE A 115 -7.69 -8.37 -2.20
N ALA A 116 -7.33 -7.36 -1.42
CA ALA A 116 -7.96 -7.01 -0.17
C ALA A 116 -8.72 -5.70 -0.31
N ALA A 117 -9.86 -5.60 0.36
CA ALA A 117 -10.60 -4.36 0.53
C ALA A 117 -10.98 -4.20 2.00
N ASN A 118 -11.16 -2.96 2.43
CA ASN A 118 -11.63 -2.68 3.78
C ASN A 118 -13.17 -2.69 3.83
N LYS A 119 -13.72 -2.94 5.04
CA LYS A 119 -15.15 -3.21 5.33
C LYS A 119 -15.65 -4.53 4.73
N LEU A 120 -15.72 -5.55 5.59
CA LEU A 120 -16.07 -6.91 5.22
C LEU A 120 -17.36 -7.04 4.40
N GLN A 121 -18.47 -6.45 4.86
CA GLN A 121 -19.77 -6.66 4.20
C GLN A 121 -19.77 -6.13 2.77
N ASP A 122 -19.22 -4.93 2.56
CA ASP A 122 -19.04 -4.34 1.23
C ASP A 122 -18.05 -5.15 0.39
N ALA A 123 -16.96 -5.62 1.00
CA ALA A 123 -15.94 -6.41 0.32
C ALA A 123 -16.49 -7.78 -0.15
N THR A 124 -17.26 -8.48 0.67
CA THR A 124 -17.88 -9.77 0.29
C THR A 124 -18.81 -9.60 -0.90
N ILE A 125 -19.77 -8.67 -0.83
CA ILE A 125 -20.73 -8.42 -1.92
C ILE A 125 -19.98 -8.01 -3.20
N PHE A 126 -18.99 -7.14 -3.07
CA PHE A 126 -18.16 -6.71 -4.18
C PHE A 126 -17.37 -7.87 -4.81
N PHE A 127 -16.70 -8.69 -4.00
CA PHE A 127 -15.87 -9.79 -4.49
C PHE A 127 -16.68 -10.94 -5.08
N GLU A 128 -17.84 -11.27 -4.50
CA GLU A 128 -18.78 -12.21 -5.11
C GLU A 128 -19.21 -11.73 -6.50
N SER A 129 -19.43 -10.42 -6.66
CA SER A 129 -19.77 -9.86 -7.97
C SER A 129 -18.63 -9.99 -9.00
N LEU A 130 -17.37 -10.07 -8.58
CA LEU A 130 -16.21 -10.19 -9.48
C LEU A 130 -16.01 -11.61 -10.04
N ILE A 131 -16.44 -12.67 -9.33
CA ILE A 131 -16.20 -14.07 -9.72
C ILE A 131 -16.77 -14.37 -11.11
N SER A 132 -17.91 -13.77 -11.44
CA SER A 132 -18.62 -13.98 -12.72
C SER A 132 -18.18 -13.04 -13.84
N GLN A 133 -17.21 -12.17 -13.59
CA GLN A 133 -16.88 -11.06 -14.49
C GLN A 133 -15.49 -11.25 -15.08
N LYS A 134 -15.31 -10.75 -16.30
CA LYS A 134 -13.98 -10.62 -16.90
C LYS A 134 -13.28 -9.41 -16.32
N ILE A 135 -12.34 -9.65 -15.41
CA ILE A 135 -11.61 -8.59 -14.71
C ILE A 135 -10.96 -7.60 -15.69
N GLU A 136 -10.43 -8.09 -16.82
CA GLU A 136 -9.88 -7.25 -17.88
C GLU A 136 -10.88 -6.19 -18.37
N GLU A 137 -12.11 -6.58 -18.69
CA GLU A 137 -13.16 -5.65 -19.16
C GLU A 137 -13.48 -4.61 -18.07
N LEU A 138 -13.49 -5.03 -16.81
CA LEU A 138 -13.73 -4.14 -15.68
C LEU A 138 -12.60 -3.11 -15.52
N ILE A 139 -11.34 -3.53 -15.52
CA ILE A 139 -10.22 -2.63 -15.27
C ILE A 139 -9.87 -1.75 -16.47
N THR A 140 -10.30 -2.14 -17.67
CA THR A 140 -10.14 -1.35 -18.89
C THR A 140 -11.33 -0.42 -19.15
N SER A 141 -12.42 -0.50 -18.41
CA SER A 141 -13.58 0.39 -18.56
C SER A 141 -13.33 1.81 -18.02
N ILE A 142 -14.05 2.80 -18.59
CA ILE A 142 -14.05 4.17 -18.09
C ILE A 142 -15.26 4.34 -17.17
N TYR A 143 -15.02 4.71 -15.92
CA TYR A 143 -16.07 4.91 -14.93
C TYR A 143 -16.33 6.39 -14.70
N ALA A 144 -17.60 6.73 -14.53
CA ALA A 144 -18.04 8.06 -14.13
C ALA A 144 -17.85 8.25 -12.62
N ALA A 145 -16.60 8.51 -12.20
CA ALA A 145 -16.33 8.85 -10.81
C ALA A 145 -17.05 10.15 -10.41
N ARG A 146 -17.47 10.25 -9.14
CA ARG A 146 -18.20 11.42 -8.64
C ARG A 146 -17.32 12.67 -8.63
N ASP A 147 -16.06 12.55 -8.23
CA ASP A 147 -15.14 13.67 -8.11
C ASP A 147 -14.25 13.88 -9.36
N PRO A 148 -13.75 15.10 -9.60
CA PRO A 148 -12.96 15.42 -10.79
C PRO A 148 -11.65 14.63 -10.92
N GLU A 149 -10.95 14.35 -9.81
CA GLU A 149 -9.68 13.62 -9.83
C GLU A 149 -9.93 12.15 -10.19
N GLY A 150 -11.00 11.58 -9.65
CA GLY A 150 -11.46 10.24 -10.00
C GLY A 150 -11.75 10.10 -11.50
N LYS A 151 -12.44 11.08 -12.11
CA LYS A 151 -12.74 11.06 -13.56
C LYS A 151 -11.47 11.07 -14.41
N ILE A 152 -10.50 11.91 -14.05
CA ILE A 152 -9.21 12.01 -14.74
C ILE A 152 -8.45 10.67 -14.64
N ARG A 153 -8.42 10.08 -13.44
CA ARG A 153 -7.71 8.83 -13.18
C ARG A 153 -8.35 7.65 -13.88
N SER A 154 -9.67 7.47 -13.80
CA SER A 154 -10.35 6.35 -14.46
C SER A 154 -10.10 6.36 -15.96
N LYS A 155 -10.24 7.53 -16.63
CA LYS A 155 -9.93 7.65 -18.07
C LYS A 155 -8.46 7.34 -18.38
N ARG A 156 -7.53 7.85 -17.56
CA ARG A 156 -6.09 7.64 -17.75
C ARG A 156 -5.70 6.17 -17.58
N TYR A 157 -6.13 5.54 -16.49
CA TYR A 157 -5.78 4.17 -16.13
C TYR A 157 -6.41 3.19 -17.10
N SER A 158 -7.67 3.40 -17.50
CA SER A 158 -8.35 2.63 -18.53
C SER A 158 -7.53 2.63 -19.82
N LYS A 159 -7.12 3.81 -20.30
CA LYS A 159 -6.29 3.93 -21.51
C LYS A 159 -4.92 3.27 -21.34
N LYS A 160 -4.27 3.40 -20.18
CA LYS A 160 -2.96 2.78 -19.92
C LYS A 160 -3.06 1.25 -19.94
N LEU A 161 -4.07 0.69 -19.26
CA LEU A 161 -4.33 -0.74 -19.17
C LEU A 161 -4.78 -1.32 -20.51
N LYS A 162 -5.72 -0.70 -21.24
CA LYS A 162 -6.09 -1.15 -22.61
C LYS A 162 -4.88 -1.33 -23.51
N LYS A 163 -3.97 -0.36 -23.49
CA LYS A 163 -2.73 -0.43 -24.26
C LYS A 163 -1.78 -1.52 -23.75
N LEU A 164 -1.76 -1.79 -22.46
CA LEU A 164 -0.93 -2.84 -21.86
C LEU A 164 -1.41 -4.23 -22.31
N PHE A 165 -2.73 -4.48 -22.26
CA PHE A 165 -3.32 -5.74 -22.73
C PHE A 165 -3.15 -5.92 -24.26
N ALA A 166 -3.21 -4.85 -25.04
CA ALA A 166 -3.08 -4.92 -26.50
C ALA A 166 -1.62 -5.00 -27.02
N HIS A 167 -0.66 -4.36 -26.34
CA HIS A 167 0.71 -4.18 -26.84
C HIS A 167 1.73 -4.36 -25.71
N LEU A 168 1.71 -5.51 -25.04
CA LEU A 168 2.56 -5.75 -23.89
C LEU A 168 4.05 -5.72 -24.26
N GLU A 169 4.42 -6.37 -25.37
CA GLU A 169 5.82 -6.53 -25.78
C GLU A 169 6.45 -5.25 -26.35
N GLU A 170 5.65 -4.34 -26.94
CA GLU A 170 6.13 -3.09 -27.55
C GLU A 170 6.54 -2.02 -26.52
N ARG A 171 6.24 -2.21 -25.23
CA ARG A 171 6.33 -1.15 -24.20
C ARG A 171 7.52 -1.26 -23.26
N PHE A 172 8.19 -2.40 -23.24
CA PHE A 172 9.34 -2.62 -22.38
C PHE A 172 10.57 -2.63 -23.26
N ASP A 173 11.54 -1.77 -22.91
CA ASP A 173 12.88 -1.82 -23.51
C ASP A 173 13.43 -3.22 -23.23
N THR A 174 13.66 -4.01 -24.28
CA THR A 174 14.04 -5.43 -24.22
C THR A 174 15.49 -5.65 -23.76
N SER A 175 16.05 -4.69 -23.02
CA SER A 175 17.31 -4.91 -22.32
C SER A 175 17.08 -5.91 -21.18
N LYS A 176 18.02 -6.85 -21.02
CA LYS A 176 17.98 -7.92 -20.00
C LYS A 176 17.68 -7.43 -18.58
N GLU A 177 17.98 -6.17 -18.32
CA GLU A 177 17.78 -5.50 -17.04
C GLU A 177 16.29 -5.23 -16.72
N TRP A 178 15.36 -5.45 -17.65
CA TRP A 178 13.90 -5.32 -17.44
C TRP A 178 13.13 -6.64 -17.47
N ASP A 179 13.79 -7.76 -17.78
CA ASP A 179 13.15 -9.05 -18.02
C ASP A 179 12.28 -9.50 -16.84
N TRP A 180 12.76 -9.32 -15.61
CA TRP A 180 12.01 -9.70 -14.42
C TRP A 180 10.73 -8.87 -14.24
N VAL A 181 10.78 -7.56 -14.50
CA VAL A 181 9.59 -6.68 -14.40
C VAL A 181 8.59 -7.08 -15.47
N LEU A 182 9.06 -7.31 -16.70
CA LEU A 182 8.22 -7.73 -17.80
C LEU A 182 7.54 -9.07 -17.50
N ASN A 183 8.28 -10.04 -16.95
CA ASN A 183 7.74 -11.34 -16.54
C ASN A 183 6.70 -11.18 -15.43
N ALA A 184 6.98 -10.38 -14.39
CA ALA A 184 6.00 -10.12 -13.34
C ALA A 184 4.73 -9.45 -13.89
N VAL A 185 4.86 -8.50 -14.83
CA VAL A 185 3.72 -7.86 -15.49
C VAL A 185 2.93 -8.86 -16.36
N LYS A 186 3.61 -9.73 -17.12
CA LYS A 186 2.99 -10.83 -17.88
C LYS A 186 2.19 -11.74 -16.95
N ASN A 187 2.81 -12.20 -15.87
CA ASN A 187 2.16 -13.04 -14.87
C ASN A 187 0.93 -12.35 -14.25
N VAL A 188 1.01 -11.05 -13.93
CA VAL A 188 -0.13 -10.27 -13.43
C VAL A 188 -1.28 -10.28 -14.44
N ILE A 189 -0.99 -10.03 -15.72
CA ILE A 189 -1.99 -10.03 -16.80
C ILE A 189 -2.64 -11.41 -16.95
N ASP A 190 -1.83 -12.46 -16.99
CA ASP A 190 -2.29 -13.84 -17.13
C ASP A 190 -3.17 -14.27 -15.94
N ILE A 191 -2.79 -13.88 -14.72
CA ILE A 191 -3.61 -14.14 -13.52
C ILE A 191 -4.95 -13.41 -13.58
N LEU A 192 -5.00 -12.17 -14.08
CA LEU A 192 -6.25 -11.39 -14.18
C LEU A 192 -7.25 -11.98 -15.19
N GLN A 193 -6.81 -12.86 -16.09
CA GLN A 193 -7.69 -13.59 -17.01
C GLN A 193 -8.31 -14.85 -16.38
N LYS A 194 -7.83 -15.27 -15.21
CA LYS A 194 -8.34 -16.45 -14.51
C LYS A 194 -9.58 -16.13 -13.68
N ILE A 195 -10.39 -17.15 -13.43
CA ILE A 195 -11.56 -17.05 -12.54
C ILE A 195 -11.05 -16.76 -11.12
N PRO A 196 -11.48 -15.65 -10.48
CA PRO A 196 -11.09 -15.35 -9.11
C PRO A 196 -11.59 -16.41 -8.12
N GLN A 197 -10.81 -16.69 -7.09
CA GLN A 197 -11.22 -17.54 -5.96
C GLN A 197 -11.37 -16.70 -4.70
N LEU A 198 -12.39 -16.98 -3.90
CA LEU A 198 -12.51 -16.37 -2.58
C LEU A 198 -11.52 -17.02 -1.62
N LEU A 199 -10.80 -16.21 -0.87
CA LEU A 199 -9.94 -16.64 0.22
C LEU A 199 -10.50 -16.09 1.53
N PRO A 200 -11.30 -16.88 2.28
CA PRO A 200 -11.83 -16.45 3.57
C PRO A 200 -10.72 -16.47 4.63
N LEU A 201 -10.51 -15.33 5.30
CA LEU A 201 -9.63 -15.19 6.45
C LEU A 201 -10.47 -15.08 7.73
N THR A 202 -10.04 -15.82 8.74
CA THR A 202 -10.64 -15.83 10.07
C THR A 202 -9.51 -15.80 11.09
N TYR A 203 -9.78 -15.10 12.19
CA TYR A 203 -8.76 -14.75 13.16
C TYR A 203 -9.10 -15.35 14.52
N THR A 204 -8.07 -15.74 15.23
CA THR A 204 -8.13 -16.10 16.65
C THR A 204 -7.42 -15.04 17.46
N LYS A 205 -7.94 -14.77 18.66
CA LYS A 205 -7.30 -13.89 19.62
C LYS A 205 -6.66 -14.77 20.71
N ASP A 206 -5.34 -14.80 20.78
CA ASP A 206 -4.61 -15.47 21.85
C ASP A 206 -3.72 -14.46 22.57
N LYS A 207 -3.85 -14.37 23.90
CA LYS A 207 -3.07 -13.47 24.78
C LYS A 207 -3.02 -11.99 24.36
N GLY A 208 -4.01 -11.52 23.60
CA GLY A 208 -4.09 -10.14 23.11
C GLY A 208 -3.60 -9.96 21.68
N ASP A 209 -2.85 -10.93 21.14
CA ASP A 209 -2.42 -10.93 19.75
C ASP A 209 -3.51 -11.52 18.84
N ILE A 210 -3.66 -10.91 17.67
CA ILE A 210 -4.58 -11.35 16.63
C ILE A 210 -3.75 -12.11 15.60
N ASP A 211 -4.02 -13.40 15.45
CA ASP A 211 -3.36 -14.25 14.45
C ASP A 211 -4.39 -14.97 13.57
N LEU A 212 -3.95 -15.40 12.39
CA LEU A 212 -4.72 -16.26 11.51
C LEU A 212 -5.04 -17.57 12.25
N ASN A 213 -6.30 -18.01 12.18
CA ASN A 213 -6.64 -19.32 12.70
C ASN A 213 -6.13 -20.44 11.76
N GLU A 214 -6.18 -21.68 12.24
CA GLU A 214 -5.68 -22.84 11.47
C GLU A 214 -6.43 -23.04 10.14
N ASN A 215 -7.74 -22.80 10.09
CA ASN A 215 -8.51 -22.89 8.83
C ASN A 215 -8.02 -21.90 7.77
N SER A 216 -7.65 -20.69 8.18
CA SER A 216 -7.13 -19.67 7.28
C SER A 216 -5.71 -19.99 6.85
N LYS A 217 -4.87 -20.50 7.77
CA LYS A 217 -3.53 -21.01 7.46
C LYS A 217 -3.59 -22.13 6.43
N GLU A 218 -4.46 -23.13 6.62
CA GLU A 218 -4.69 -24.20 5.63
C GLU A 218 -5.17 -23.66 4.28
N SER A 219 -6.07 -22.66 4.28
CA SER A 219 -6.58 -22.07 3.05
C SER A 219 -5.48 -21.31 2.30
N ILE A 220 -4.60 -20.61 3.02
CA ILE A 220 -3.43 -19.95 2.44
C ILE A 220 -2.43 -21.00 1.94
N GLN A 221 -2.21 -22.09 2.68
CA GLN A 221 -1.33 -23.19 2.25
C GLN A 221 -1.81 -23.80 0.93
N LYS A 222 -3.10 -24.13 0.82
CA LYS A 222 -3.71 -24.57 -0.45
C LYS A 222 -3.53 -23.51 -1.54
N ALA A 223 -3.68 -22.25 -1.19
CA ALA A 223 -3.50 -21.16 -2.14
C ALA A 223 -2.07 -21.07 -2.68
N ILE A 224 -1.06 -21.31 -1.85
CA ILE A 224 0.37 -21.38 -2.19
C ILE A 224 0.65 -22.54 -3.16
N GLU A 225 0.00 -23.68 -2.96
CA GLU A 225 0.19 -24.88 -3.76
C GLU A 225 -0.29 -24.74 -5.21
N CYS A 226 -1.34 -23.94 -5.45
CA CYS A 226 -1.82 -23.61 -6.79
C CYS A 226 -0.72 -22.91 -7.63
N GLU A 227 -0.78 -22.98 -8.96
CA GLU A 227 0.27 -22.44 -9.83
C GLU A 227 0.15 -20.91 -10.02
N HIS A 228 -0.79 -20.45 -10.85
CA HIS A 228 -1.11 -19.03 -10.99
C HIS A 228 -2.58 -18.79 -10.70
N GLN A 229 -2.91 -17.92 -9.74
CA GLN A 229 -4.28 -17.74 -9.27
C GLN A 229 -4.53 -16.34 -8.71
N LEU A 230 -5.75 -15.85 -8.94
CA LEU A 230 -6.29 -14.63 -8.35
C LEU A 230 -7.15 -14.99 -7.14
N TYR A 231 -6.83 -14.41 -5.99
CA TYR A 231 -7.56 -14.56 -4.73
C TYR A 231 -8.20 -13.23 -4.30
N LEU A 232 -9.48 -13.29 -3.94
CA LEU A 232 -10.24 -12.20 -3.37
C LEU A 232 -10.42 -12.46 -1.88
N ILE A 233 -9.81 -11.61 -1.05
CA ILE A 233 -9.77 -11.81 0.39
C ILE A 233 -11.13 -11.43 0.98
N THR A 234 -11.82 -12.42 1.52
CA THR A 234 -13.04 -12.24 2.32
C THR A 234 -12.70 -12.63 3.76
N GLY A 235 -13.50 -12.29 4.77
CA GLY A 235 -13.17 -12.77 6.11
C GLY A 235 -13.85 -12.11 7.29
N GLN A 236 -14.20 -12.89 8.31
CA GLN A 236 -14.89 -12.40 9.50
C GLN A 236 -13.94 -11.60 10.42
N CYS A 237 -13.84 -10.29 10.20
CA CYS A 237 -13.21 -9.36 11.14
C CYS A 237 -14.17 -8.91 12.25
N ASN A 238 -14.97 -9.83 12.81
CA ASN A 238 -15.67 -9.57 14.07
C ASN A 238 -14.79 -10.13 15.20
N PRO A 239 -14.26 -9.31 16.14
CA PRO A 239 -14.69 -7.95 16.50
C PRO A 239 -13.71 -6.82 16.10
N HIS A 240 -12.97 -6.92 15.00
CA HIS A 240 -11.93 -5.95 14.64
C HIS A 240 -12.29 -5.11 13.39
N PRO A 241 -13.27 -4.20 13.48
CA PRO A 241 -13.75 -3.39 12.35
C PRO A 241 -12.72 -2.37 11.82
N CYS A 242 -11.59 -2.21 12.52
CA CYS A 242 -10.58 -1.19 12.24
C CYS A 242 -9.38 -1.66 11.42
N ARG A 243 -9.31 -2.94 11.01
CA ARG A 243 -8.17 -3.43 10.22
C ARG A 243 -8.22 -2.93 8.79
N HIS A 244 -7.08 -2.45 8.31
CA HIS A 244 -6.91 -1.97 6.95
C HIS A 244 -6.62 -3.12 5.97
N ALA A 245 -6.82 -2.88 4.68
CA ALA A 245 -6.64 -3.90 3.65
C ALA A 245 -5.20 -4.44 3.59
N GLU A 246 -4.22 -3.57 3.82
CA GLU A 246 -2.78 -3.88 3.87
C GLU A 246 -2.46 -4.89 4.98
N GLU A 247 -3.18 -4.84 6.10
CA GLU A 247 -2.92 -5.74 7.22
C GLU A 247 -3.28 -7.19 6.90
N PHE A 248 -4.36 -7.43 6.14
CA PHE A 248 -4.71 -8.77 5.67
C PHE A 248 -3.64 -9.33 4.74
N LEU A 249 -3.10 -8.47 3.86
CA LEU A 249 -2.02 -8.85 2.95
C LEU A 249 -0.71 -9.12 3.70
N CYS A 250 -0.43 -8.35 4.76
CA CYS A 250 0.70 -8.59 5.66
C CYS A 250 0.60 -9.96 6.36
N ASP A 251 -0.59 -10.35 6.81
CA ASP A 251 -0.78 -11.66 7.46
C ASP A 251 -0.53 -12.82 6.51
N ILE A 252 -1.09 -12.73 5.29
CA ILE A 252 -0.85 -13.72 4.24
C ILE A 252 0.65 -13.79 3.90
N PHE A 253 1.29 -12.63 3.69
CA PHE A 253 2.71 -12.59 3.37
C PHE A 253 3.57 -13.17 4.49
N LYS A 254 3.28 -12.83 5.75
CA LYS A 254 3.99 -13.38 6.90
C LYS A 254 3.88 -14.91 6.92
N TYR A 255 2.67 -15.45 6.75
CA TYR A 255 2.48 -16.90 6.69
C TYR A 255 3.23 -17.57 5.54
N ILE A 256 3.18 -16.97 4.33
CA ILE A 256 3.93 -17.44 3.17
C ILE A 256 5.44 -17.43 3.49
N LYS A 257 5.96 -16.32 4.02
CA LYS A 257 7.37 -16.16 4.37
C LYS A 257 7.83 -17.17 5.42
N ASP A 258 7.03 -17.39 6.46
CA ASP A 258 7.35 -18.33 7.54
C ASP A 258 7.34 -19.80 7.05
N SER A 259 6.67 -20.08 5.93
CA SER A 259 6.71 -21.36 5.22
C SER A 259 7.98 -21.55 4.38
N ASN A 260 8.90 -20.57 4.39
CA ASN A 260 10.21 -20.57 3.73
C ASN A 260 10.21 -21.00 2.25
N PRO A 261 9.33 -20.43 1.39
CA PRO A 261 9.30 -20.77 -0.01
C PRO A 261 10.55 -20.24 -0.73
N PRO A 262 11.05 -20.96 -1.74
CA PRO A 262 12.19 -20.52 -2.52
C PRO A 262 11.87 -19.24 -3.30
N ASP A 263 12.84 -18.33 -3.34
CA ASP A 263 12.81 -17.12 -4.17
C ASP A 263 11.57 -16.23 -3.97
N LEU A 264 11.14 -16.09 -2.70
CA LEU A 264 9.96 -15.28 -2.36
C LEU A 264 10.17 -13.81 -2.75
N PHE A 265 9.34 -13.35 -3.67
CA PHE A 265 9.16 -11.96 -4.02
C PHE A 265 7.74 -11.53 -3.71
N SER A 266 7.57 -10.31 -3.18
CA SER A 266 6.26 -9.72 -2.98
C SER A 266 6.24 -8.24 -3.34
N CYS A 267 5.07 -7.77 -3.77
CA CYS A 267 4.82 -6.39 -4.10
C CYS A 267 3.39 -6.00 -3.74
N ILE A 268 3.20 -4.85 -3.08
CA ILE A 268 1.87 -4.29 -2.81
C ILE A 268 1.69 -2.95 -3.54
N GLY A 269 0.52 -2.80 -4.15
CA GLY A 269 0.04 -1.52 -4.66
C GLY A 269 -1.47 -1.43 -4.60
N GLY A 270 -1.98 -0.25 -4.26
CA GLY A 270 -3.42 -0.03 -4.17
C GLY A 270 -3.86 1.38 -4.45
N LYS A 271 -5.17 1.58 -4.31
CA LYS A 271 -5.85 2.84 -4.60
C LYS A 271 -5.41 3.96 -3.63
N MET A 272 -5.08 3.61 -2.38
CA MET A 272 -4.50 4.53 -1.39
C MET A 272 -3.06 4.14 -1.07
N ARG A 273 -2.30 5.09 -0.50
CA ARG A 273 -1.06 4.77 0.22
C ARG A 273 -1.41 3.99 1.51
N PRO A 274 -0.53 3.07 1.95
CA PRO A 274 -0.63 2.53 3.29
C PRO A 274 -0.64 3.67 4.31
N CYS A 275 -1.53 3.61 5.31
CA CYS A 275 -1.47 4.54 6.43
C CYS A 275 -0.16 4.36 7.21
N VAL A 276 0.22 5.34 8.04
CA VAL A 276 1.45 5.26 8.87
C VAL A 276 1.56 3.93 9.63
N GLY A 277 0.47 3.48 10.26
CA GLY A 277 0.44 2.19 10.96
C GLY A 277 0.65 1.00 10.02
N CYS A 278 0.03 0.99 8.84
CA CYS A 278 0.23 -0.07 7.86
C CYS A 278 1.65 -0.06 7.29
N SER A 279 2.22 1.11 7.00
CA SER A 279 3.63 1.25 6.59
C SER A 279 4.57 0.66 7.64
N GLY A 280 4.37 0.95 8.94
CA GLY A 280 5.19 0.38 10.01
C GLY A 280 5.08 -1.14 10.09
N ARG A 281 3.87 -1.69 9.89
CA ARG A 281 3.67 -3.14 9.77
C ARG A 281 4.43 -3.74 8.59
N MET A 282 4.32 -3.13 7.42
CA MET A 282 4.99 -3.60 6.20
C MET A 282 6.53 -3.56 6.35
N GLU A 283 7.08 -2.49 6.91
CA GLU A 283 8.53 -2.40 7.21
C GLU A 283 8.96 -3.47 8.23
N SER A 284 8.17 -3.67 9.31
CA SER A 284 8.53 -4.61 10.38
C SER A 284 8.62 -6.08 9.95
N ILE A 285 7.80 -6.50 8.98
CA ILE A 285 7.83 -7.87 8.45
C ILE A 285 8.78 -8.02 7.24
N TYR A 286 9.51 -6.94 6.91
CA TYR A 286 10.37 -6.81 5.74
C TYR A 286 9.61 -7.21 4.48
N PHE A 287 8.45 -6.58 4.30
CA PHE A 287 7.64 -6.74 3.11
C PHE A 287 8.44 -6.26 1.89
N GLY A 288 8.33 -6.93 0.74
CA GLY A 288 9.13 -6.64 -0.45
C GLY A 288 8.93 -5.23 -1.02
N ASN A 289 8.37 -5.11 -2.22
CA ASN A 289 8.23 -3.81 -2.88
C ASN A 289 6.86 -3.17 -2.58
N PHE A 290 6.85 -2.04 -1.88
CA PHE A 290 5.63 -1.24 -1.66
C PHE A 290 5.93 0.26 -1.65
N ASN A 291 4.89 1.08 -1.53
CA ASN A 291 5.08 2.53 -1.44
C ASN A 291 5.60 2.93 -0.05
N LYS A 292 6.91 3.23 0.03
CA LYS A 292 7.60 3.64 1.25
C LYS A 292 7.12 4.95 1.85
N ASN A 293 6.44 5.78 1.05
CA ASN A 293 5.94 7.06 1.51
C ASN A 293 4.57 6.89 2.22
N PRO A 294 4.52 6.98 3.55
CA PRO A 294 3.30 6.73 4.31
C PRO A 294 2.21 7.74 3.98
N GLY A 295 0.96 7.27 3.96
CA GLY A 295 -0.23 8.10 3.86
C GLY A 295 -0.63 8.70 5.20
N LYS A 296 -1.93 8.86 5.40
CA LYS A 296 -2.51 9.44 6.64
C LYS A 296 -2.20 8.60 7.90
N LEU A 297 -2.23 9.26 9.05
CA LEU A 297 -2.20 8.61 10.36
C LEU A 297 -3.59 8.10 10.76
N TRP A 298 -3.63 6.88 11.29
CA TRP A 298 -4.80 6.28 11.92
C TRP A 298 -4.35 5.71 13.27
N LEU A 299 -4.66 6.39 14.37
CA LEU A 299 -4.17 5.99 15.70
C LEU A 299 -4.58 4.55 16.06
N ASN A 300 -5.83 4.19 15.77
CA ASN A 300 -6.33 2.84 16.01
C ASN A 300 -5.47 1.77 15.32
N THR A 301 -4.87 2.03 14.16
CA THR A 301 -4.04 1.02 13.50
C THR A 301 -2.72 0.82 14.23
N ILE A 302 -2.18 1.83 14.92
CA ILE A 302 -0.98 1.70 15.76
C ILE A 302 -1.31 1.03 17.10
N GLU A 303 -2.42 1.42 17.73
CA GLU A 303 -2.82 0.91 19.05
C GLU A 303 -3.14 -0.59 19.07
N HIS A 304 -3.60 -1.15 17.95
CA HIS A 304 -3.96 -2.57 17.82
C HIS A 304 -2.82 -3.43 17.24
N GLN A 305 -1.61 -2.87 17.09
CA GLN A 305 -0.44 -3.58 16.59
C GLN A 305 0.41 -4.15 17.72
N PRO A 306 1.14 -5.26 17.49
CA PRO A 306 2.17 -5.71 18.41
C PRO A 306 3.22 -4.61 18.67
N SER A 307 3.80 -4.58 19.88
CA SER A 307 4.70 -3.49 20.32
C SER A 307 5.88 -3.24 19.38
N SER A 308 6.46 -4.29 18.79
CA SER A 308 7.55 -4.17 17.80
C SER A 308 7.11 -3.43 16.54
N VAL A 309 5.89 -3.71 16.08
CA VAL A 309 5.28 -3.07 14.91
C VAL A 309 4.90 -1.62 15.21
N ALA A 310 4.28 -1.38 16.37
CA ALA A 310 3.93 -0.04 16.82
C ALA A 310 5.17 0.86 16.93
N THR A 311 6.30 0.31 17.39
CA THR A 311 7.59 1.01 17.44
C THR A 311 8.04 1.45 16.05
N GLU A 312 7.92 0.59 15.04
CA GLU A 312 8.27 0.94 13.66
C GLU A 312 7.32 1.99 13.07
N SER A 313 6.01 1.85 13.33
CA SER A 313 5.01 2.85 12.96
C SER A 313 5.32 4.24 13.56
N LEU A 314 5.78 4.29 14.81
CA LEU A 314 6.22 5.53 15.47
C LEU A 314 7.50 6.09 14.84
N LYS A 315 8.50 5.25 14.51
CA LYS A 315 9.69 5.72 13.79
C LYS A 315 9.32 6.37 12.46
N ILE A 316 8.41 5.77 11.69
CA ILE A 316 7.93 6.34 10.44
C ILE A 316 7.22 7.66 10.70
N LEU A 317 6.33 7.73 11.70
CA LEU A 317 5.61 8.95 12.05
C LEU A 317 6.55 10.12 12.37
N PHE A 318 7.65 9.86 13.08
CA PHE A 318 8.60 10.90 13.48
C PHE A 318 9.63 11.26 12.41
N ASN A 319 10.02 10.31 11.57
CA ASN A 319 11.13 10.48 10.64
C ASN A 319 10.69 10.74 9.19
N GLN A 320 9.43 10.47 8.85
CA GLN A 320 8.94 10.59 7.48
C GLN A 320 7.70 11.52 7.41
N PRO A 321 7.60 12.38 6.39
CA PRO A 321 6.39 13.16 6.19
C PRO A 321 5.23 12.24 5.81
N SER A 322 4.04 12.51 6.33
CA SER A 322 2.81 11.89 5.82
C SER A 322 2.41 12.55 4.50
N TYR A 323 2.24 11.76 3.45
CA TYR A 323 1.99 12.30 2.12
C TYR A 323 0.50 12.29 1.79
N ILE A 324 -0.11 13.49 1.78
CA ILE A 324 -1.53 13.66 1.47
C ILE A 324 -1.79 14.23 0.07
N SER A 325 -2.83 13.73 -0.61
CA SER A 325 -3.31 14.39 -1.84
C SER A 325 -4.20 15.60 -1.52
N LEU A 326 -3.90 16.73 -2.15
CA LEU A 326 -4.71 17.95 -2.05
C LEU A 326 -5.59 18.13 -3.29
N SER A 327 -6.82 18.57 -3.07
CA SER A 327 -7.74 19.07 -4.09
C SER A 327 -7.26 20.40 -4.68
N LYS A 328 -7.93 20.88 -5.74
CA LYS A 328 -7.64 22.20 -6.35
C LYS A 328 -7.70 23.36 -5.35
N GLU A 329 -8.53 23.23 -4.32
CA GLU A 329 -8.69 24.21 -3.24
C GLU A 329 -7.66 24.03 -2.10
N ARG A 330 -6.61 23.21 -2.31
CA ARG A 330 -5.63 22.82 -1.28
C ARG A 330 -6.24 22.14 -0.04
N LYS A 331 -7.51 21.70 -0.11
CA LYS A 331 -8.12 20.84 0.91
C LYS A 331 -7.73 19.39 0.65
N GLU A 332 -7.44 18.66 1.71
CA GLU A 332 -7.16 17.22 1.65
C GLU A 332 -8.29 16.48 0.92
N SER A 333 -7.92 15.62 -0.05
CA SER A 333 -8.90 14.77 -0.71
C SER A 333 -9.31 13.64 0.25
N PRO A 334 -10.60 13.52 0.60
CA PRO A 334 -11.06 12.42 1.43
C PRO A 334 -11.00 11.09 0.67
N SER A 335 -11.11 11.15 -0.66
CA SER A 335 -11.27 9.98 -1.53
C SER A 335 -9.97 9.48 -2.15
N TYR A 336 -8.89 10.27 -2.13
CA TYR A 336 -7.61 9.87 -2.72
C TYR A 336 -6.47 10.30 -1.83
N ASP A 337 -5.61 9.34 -1.50
CA ASP A 337 -4.33 9.58 -0.85
C ASP A 337 -3.18 9.02 -1.67
N SER A 338 -3.46 8.59 -2.89
CA SER A 338 -2.48 7.89 -3.69
C SER A 338 -1.33 8.83 -3.99
N GLY A 339 -0.11 8.38 -3.78
CA GLY A 339 1.04 9.18 -4.17
C GLY A 339 0.97 9.65 -5.60
N SER A 340 1.51 10.84 -5.80
CA SER A 340 1.74 11.30 -7.15
C SER A 340 2.56 10.22 -7.84
N GLU A 341 2.28 9.98 -9.11
CA GLU A 341 3.06 9.10 -9.99
C GLU A 341 4.54 9.55 -10.12
N SER A 342 5.01 10.50 -9.30
CA SER A 342 6.33 11.12 -9.24
C SER A 342 6.95 11.08 -7.83
N ASP A 343 6.30 10.49 -6.82
CA ASP A 343 6.76 10.53 -5.42
C ASP A 343 7.96 9.61 -5.12
N PHE A 344 8.49 8.93 -6.14
CA PHE A 344 9.58 7.96 -5.98
C PHE A 344 10.91 8.43 -6.58
N SER A 345 10.98 9.67 -7.06
CA SER A 345 12.27 10.25 -7.40
C SER A 345 13.04 10.56 -6.10
N ASP A 346 13.89 9.64 -5.66
CA ASP A 346 14.97 9.99 -4.75
C ASP A 346 15.79 11.12 -5.40
N GLU A 347 16.08 12.14 -4.59
CA GLU A 347 16.63 13.45 -4.98
C GLU A 347 18.05 13.41 -5.58
N ASP A 348 18.62 12.24 -5.89
CA ASP A 348 19.97 12.12 -6.44
C ASP A 348 20.04 12.01 -7.98
N SER A 349 18.93 11.78 -8.68
CA SER A 349 18.95 11.67 -10.15
C SER A 349 18.88 13.01 -10.90
N ALA A 350 18.51 14.11 -10.23
CA ALA A 350 18.33 15.41 -10.85
C ALA A 350 19.61 16.27 -10.93
N LYS A 351 20.74 15.83 -10.33
CA LYS A 351 22.01 16.59 -10.35
C LYS A 351 22.95 16.23 -11.50
N ASN A 352 22.65 15.23 -12.33
CA ASN A 352 23.55 14.78 -13.40
C ASN A 352 23.04 14.96 -14.84
N SER A 353 21.93 15.67 -15.08
CA SER A 353 21.47 15.95 -16.45
C SER A 353 21.66 17.41 -16.91
N SER A 354 22.36 18.24 -16.15
CA SER A 354 22.83 19.55 -16.62
C SER A 354 24.27 19.44 -17.10
N ILE A 355 24.48 19.04 -18.35
CA ILE A 355 25.59 19.50 -19.23
C ILE A 355 25.29 18.99 -20.66
N HIS A 356 25.33 19.95 -21.60
CA HIS A 356 25.32 19.81 -23.06
C HIS A 356 24.01 19.50 -23.82
N SER A 357 23.28 20.58 -24.13
CA SER A 357 22.79 20.81 -25.49
C SER A 357 22.51 22.30 -25.72
N THR A 358 23.58 23.09 -25.88
CA THR A 358 23.48 24.41 -26.50
C THR A 358 23.22 24.22 -27.99
N LYS A 359 21.95 24.30 -28.39
CA LYS A 359 21.58 24.47 -29.80
C LYS A 359 21.89 25.91 -30.22
N ASN A 360 22.99 26.11 -30.93
CA ASN A 360 23.23 27.32 -31.69
C ASN A 360 22.21 27.41 -32.83
N PHE A 361 21.30 28.38 -32.72
CA PHE A 361 20.53 28.91 -33.82
C PHE A 361 21.44 29.88 -34.60
N VAL A 362 21.80 29.54 -35.84
CA VAL A 362 22.22 30.55 -36.82
C VAL A 362 21.18 30.53 -37.93
N SER A 363 20.43 31.61 -38.01
CA SER A 363 19.49 31.88 -39.09
C SER A 363 20.27 32.17 -40.37
N GLN A 364 19.95 31.45 -41.44
CA GLN A 364 20.14 31.96 -42.80
C GLN A 364 18.79 32.45 -43.33
N LYS A 365 18.69 33.76 -43.55
CA LYS A 365 17.80 34.36 -44.54
C LYS A 365 18.69 35.12 -45.50
N LYS A 366 18.51 34.80 -46.79
CA LYS A 366 18.87 35.50 -48.03
C LYS A 366 20.11 36.40 -48.03
#